data_AF-A0A8B9HTW4-F1
#
_entry.id   AF-A0A8B9HTW4-F1
#
_cell.length_a   1.000
_cell.length_b   1.000
_cell.length_c   1.000
_cell.angle_alpha   90.00
_cell.angle_beta   90.00
_cell.angle_gamma   90.00
#
_symmetry.space_group_name_H-M   'P 1'
#
loop_
_entity.id
_entity.type
_entity.pdbx_description
1 polymer ?
#
loop_
_entity_poly.entity_id
_entity_poly.type
_entity_poly.pdbx_seq_one_letter_code
_entity_poly.pdbx_strand_id
1 'polypeptide(L)' 'ISGVTSEGRRIGELRVVDLKTELKRRNMDITGVKTVLIARLKQNLKKV' A
#
# COMPACT_ATOMS: atom_id res chain seq x y z
N ILE A 1 -7.63 -8.26 -21.84
CA ILE A 1 -7.08 -8.76 -20.55
C ILE A 1 -5.78 -8.01 -20.32
N SER A 2 -5.72 -7.12 -19.34
CA SER A 2 -4.48 -6.66 -18.67
C SER A 2 -4.80 -5.41 -17.85
N GLY A 3 -5.30 -5.63 -16.63
CA GLY A 3 -5.39 -4.58 -15.62
C GLY A 3 -3.99 -4.16 -15.22
N VAL A 4 -3.48 -3.11 -15.85
CA VAL A 4 -2.29 -2.38 -15.39
C VAL A 4 -2.71 -1.48 -14.24
N THR A 5 -2.95 -2.08 -13.07
CA THR A 5 -3.14 -1.32 -11.85
C THR A 5 -1.83 -0.60 -11.56
N SER A 6 -1.81 0.71 -11.82
CA SER A 6 -0.73 1.64 -11.47
C SER A 6 -0.58 1.81 -9.95
N GLU A 7 -0.77 0.75 -9.17
CA GLU A 7 -0.78 0.75 -7.70
C GLU A 7 0.58 1.16 -7.11
N GLY A 8 1.67 1.02 -7.88
CA GLY A 8 3.00 1.44 -7.43
C GLY A 8 3.26 2.95 -7.48
N ARG A 9 2.56 3.71 -8.34
CA ARG A 9 3.04 5.04 -8.73
C ARG A 9 2.79 6.16 -7.71
N ARG A 10 1.85 6.02 -6.76
CA ARG A 10 1.51 7.13 -5.84
C ARG A 10 1.23 6.75 -4.37
N ILE A 11 1.74 5.62 -3.87
CA ILE A 11 1.53 5.21 -2.45
C ILE A 11 1.92 6.33 -1.46
N GLY A 12 2.97 7.11 -1.76
CA GLY A 12 3.41 8.20 -0.88
C GLY A 12 2.40 9.35 -0.71
N GLU A 13 1.51 9.51 -1.68
CA GLU A 13 0.49 10.56 -1.73
C GLU A 13 -0.84 10.10 -1.14
N LEU A 14 -1.02 8.79 -0.93
CA LEU A 14 -2.20 8.25 -0.26
C LEU A 14 -2.30 8.73 1.18
N ARG A 15 -3.53 8.95 1.64
CA ARG A 15 -3.79 9.28 3.04
C ARG A 15 -3.58 8.04 3.90
N VAL A 16 -3.36 8.25 5.19
CA VAL A 16 -3.19 7.16 6.15
C VAL A 16 -4.39 6.20 6.15
N VAL A 17 -5.61 6.71 5.97
CA VAL A 17 -6.81 5.88 5.84
C VAL A 17 -6.74 4.96 4.62
N ASP A 18 -6.33 5.48 3.47
CA ASP A 18 -6.22 4.73 2.22
C ASP A 18 -5.10 3.68 2.33
N LEU A 19 -3.95 4.06 2.92
CA LEU A 19 -2.86 3.13 3.23
C LEU A 19 -3.30 1.99 4.14
N LYS A 20 -4.06 2.29 5.20
CA LYS A 20 -4.60 1.28 6.12
C LYS A 20 -5.60 0.37 5.44
N THR A 21 -6.48 0.90 4.60
CA THR A 21 -7.44 0.12 3.82
C THR A 21 -6.73 -0.88 2.92
N GLU A 22 -5.72 -0.43 2.18
CA GLU A 22 -4.97 -1.30 1.26
C GLU A 22 -4.16 -2.37 2.00
N LEU A 23 -3.54 -2.04 3.13
CA LEU A 23 -2.90 -3.02 4.01
C LEU A 23 -3.92 -4.02 4.56
N LYS A 24 -5.08 -3.56 5.04
CA LYS A 24 -6.16 -4.42 5.57
C LYS A 24 -6.71 -5.37 4.49
N ARG A 25 -6.92 -4.89 3.26
CA ARG A 25 -7.37 -5.71 2.13
C ARG A 25 -6.38 -6.82 1.79
N ARG A 26 -5.10 -6.57 2.02
CA ARG A 26 -4.00 -7.52 1.83
C ARG A 26 -3.69 -8.36 3.09
N ASN A 27 -4.54 -8.28 4.12
CA ASN A 27 -4.37 -8.96 5.40
C ASN A 27 -3.05 -8.62 6.11
N MET A 28 -2.57 -7.39 5.91
CA MET A 28 -1.34 -6.87 6.49
C MET A 28 -1.59 -6.03 7.73
N ASP A 29 -0.56 -5.94 8.56
CA ASP A 29 -0.54 -5.04 9.70
C ASP A 29 -0.71 -3.58 9.27
N ILE A 30 -1.65 -2.90 9.93
CA ILE A 30 -2.04 -1.50 9.70
C ILE A 30 -1.52 -0.55 10.80
N THR A 31 -0.59 -1.02 11.63
CA THR A 31 -0.06 -0.26 12.77
C THR A 31 1.18 0.55 12.36
N GLY A 32 1.50 1.55 13.18
CA GLY A 32 2.63 2.46 12.95
C GLY A 32 2.27 3.76 12.22
N VAL A 33 3.31 4.55 11.97
CA VAL A 33 3.21 5.88 11.33
C VAL A 33 3.10 5.78 9.81
N LYS A 34 2.71 6.88 9.14
CA LYS A 34 2.49 6.93 7.68
C LYS A 34 3.66 6.35 6.87
N THR A 35 4.89 6.64 7.25
CA THR A 35 6.10 6.13 6.57
C THR A 35 6.23 4.61 6.64
N VAL A 36 5.88 4.00 7.78
CA VAL A 36 5.86 2.54 7.98
C VAL A 36 4.81 1.90 7.08
N LEU A 37 3.60 2.47 7.04
CA LEU A 37 2.52 1.97 6.18
C LEU A 37 2.89 2.04 4.69
N ILE A 38 3.51 3.16 4.26
CA ILE A 38 4.00 3.33 2.89
C ILE A 38 5.07 2.31 2.56
N ALA A 39 6.07 2.12 3.43
CA ALA A 39 7.15 1.18 3.21
C ALA A 39 6.62 -0.26 3.07
N ARG A 40 5.69 -0.64 3.95
CA ARG A 40 5.05 -1.96 3.95
C ARG A 40 4.25 -2.19 2.67
N LEU A 41 3.43 -1.23 2.24
CA LEU A 41 2.71 -1.30 0.96
C LEU A 41 3.66 -1.37 -0.23
N LYS A 42 4.70 -0.52 -0.28
CA LYS A 42 5.71 -0.54 -1.35
C LYS A 42 6.42 -1.88 -1.45
N GLN A 43 6.79 -2.48 -0.32
CA GLN A 43 7.43 -3.79 -0.30
C GLN A 43 6.50 -4.91 -0.80
N ASN A 44 5.20 -4.83 -0.50
CA ASN A 44 4.25 -5.85 -0.91
C ASN A 44 3.85 -5.73 -2.38
N LEU A 45 3.80 -4.52 -2.94
CA LEU A 45 3.61 -4.33 -4.37
C LEU A 45 4.80 -4.79 -5.21
N LYS A 46 6.03 -4.74 -4.67
CA LYS A 46 7.24 -5.21 -5.36
C LYS A 46 7.39 -6.73 -5.39
N LYS A 47 6.59 -7.46 -4.62
CA LYS A 47 6.76 -8.90 -4.39
C LYS A 47 5.96 -9.78 -5.38
N VAL A 48 5.69 -9.28 -6.60
CA VAL A 48 5.05 -10.04 -7.70
C VAL A 48 6.05 -10.31 -8.80
#